data_AF-A0A655QB76-F1
#
_entry.id   AF-A0A655QB76-F1
#
_cell.length_a   1.000
_cell.length_b   1.000
_cell.length_c   1.000
_cell.angle_alpha   90.00
_cell.angle_beta   90.00
_cell.angle_gamma   90.00
#
_symmetry.space_group_name_H-M   'P 1'
#
loop_
_entity.id
_entity.type
_entity.pdbx_description
1 polymer ?
#
loop_
_entity_poly.entity_id
_entity_poly.type
_entity_poly.pdbx_seq_one_letter_code
_entity_poly.pdbx_strand_id
1 'polypeptide(L)' 'MVGDSKNDILAAKNAGCYSFGLTYGYNHGEPIANAEPDFVSDDIGTLLEVVLVSA' A
#
# COMPACT_ATOMS: atom_id res chain seq x y z
N MET A 1 4.61 3.25 -4.00
CA MET A 1 3.24 3.78 -3.84
C MET A 1 2.78 3.48 -2.43
N VAL A 2 2.22 4.45 -1.74
CA VAL A 2 1.52 4.23 -0.47
C VAL A 2 0.08 4.62 -0.73
N GLY A 3 -0.88 3.73 -0.49
CA GLY A 3 -2.28 3.96 -0.81
C GLY A 3 -3.22 3.04 -0.05
N ASP A 4 -4.50 3.35 -0.12
CA ASP A 4 -5.57 2.71 0.65
C ASP A 4 -6.59 2.00 -0.26
N SER A 5 -6.48 2.15 -1.59
CA SER A 5 -7.45 1.62 -2.54
C SER A 5 -6.85 0.66 -3.56
N LYS A 6 -7.69 -0.19 -4.15
CA LYS A 6 -7.33 -1.05 -5.29
C LYS A 6 -6.70 -0.26 -6.45
N ASN A 7 -7.13 0.98 -6.67
CA ASN A 7 -6.61 1.80 -7.74
C ASN A 7 -5.15 2.19 -7.50
N ASP A 8 -4.77 2.48 -6.25
CA ASP A 8 -3.38 2.77 -5.88
C ASP A 8 -2.48 1.57 -6.14
N ILE A 9 -2.95 0.38 -5.77
CA ILE A 9 -2.17 -0.87 -5.93
C ILE A 9 -2.01 -1.20 -7.42
N LEU A 10 -3.08 -1.08 -8.21
CA LEU A 10 -3.00 -1.30 -9.66
C LEU A 10 -2.13 -0.26 -10.35
N ALA A 11 -2.19 1.01 -9.93
CA ALA A 11 -1.33 2.05 -10.46
C ALA A 11 0.15 1.76 -10.15
N ALA A 12 0.46 1.32 -8.92
CA ALA A 12 1.82 0.93 -8.53
C ALA A 12 2.36 -0.23 -9.37
N LYS A 13 1.56 -1.29 -9.52
CA LYS A 13 1.90 -2.48 -10.34
C LYS A 13 2.15 -2.10 -11.79
N ASN A 14 1.26 -1.31 -12.38
CA ASN A 14 1.40 -0.86 -13.78
C ASN A 14 2.62 0.06 -13.96
N ALA A 15 3.03 0.78 -12.92
CA ALA A 15 4.24 1.60 -12.91
C ALA A 15 5.53 0.84 -12.54
N GLY A 16 5.44 -0.47 -12.22
CA GLY A 16 6.58 -1.25 -11.75
C GLY A 16 7.15 -0.79 -10.41
N CYS A 17 6.33 -0.16 -9.57
CA CYS A 17 6.71 0.34 -8.25
C CYS A 17 6.18 -0.58 -7.15
N TYR A 18 6.95 -0.72 -6.06
CA TYR A 18 6.46 -1.36 -4.84
C TYR A 18 5.27 -0.59 -4.26
N SER A 19 4.35 -1.32 -3.64
CA SER A 19 3.07 -0.86 -3.14
C SER A 19 2.89 -1.19 -1.65
N PHE A 20 2.49 -0.20 -0.88
CA PHE A 20 2.19 -0.31 0.54
C PHE A 20 0.71 0.03 0.73
N GLY A 21 -0.09 -0.97 1.07
CA GLY A 21 -1.53 -0.89 1.25
C GLY A 21 -1.91 -0.64 2.71
N LEU A 22 -2.61 0.46 2.98
CA LEU A 22 -3.21 0.72 4.29
C LEU A 22 -4.59 0.07 4.38
N THR A 23 -4.89 -0.59 5.50
CA THR A 23 -6.18 -1.27 5.71
C THR A 23 -7.33 -0.32 6.03
N TYR A 24 -7.02 0.95 6.24
CA TYR A 24 -7.97 2.03 6.46
C TYR A 24 -7.97 3.01 5.30
N GLY A 25 -9.11 3.67 5.08
CA GLY A 25 -9.30 4.62 4.00
C GLY A 25 -10.48 4.27 3.11
N TYR A 26 -10.47 4.74 1.86
CA TYR A 26 -11.54 4.57 0.89
C TYR A 26 -11.21 3.51 -0.16
N ASN A 27 -11.67 2.28 0.08
CA ASN A 27 -11.60 1.17 -0.89
C ASN A 27 -12.97 0.54 -1.17
N HIS A 28 -14.04 1.34 -1.15
CA HIS A 28 -15.40 0.85 -1.45
C HIS A 28 -15.88 -0.33 -0.58
N GLY A 29 -15.35 -0.49 0.63
CA GLY A 29 -15.69 -1.61 1.54
C GLY A 29 -14.93 -2.91 1.27
N GLU A 30 -14.04 -2.93 0.28
CA GLU A 30 -13.19 -4.08 -0.02
C GLU A 30 -11.91 -4.05 0.83
N PRO A 31 -11.47 -5.19 1.39
CA PRO A 31 -10.15 -5.29 2.01
C PRO A 31 -9.03 -4.97 1.01
N ILE A 32 -8.09 -4.09 1.39
CA ILE A 32 -6.95 -3.71 0.52
C ILE A 32 -6.09 -4.91 0.11
N ALA A 33 -6.03 -5.94 0.97
CA ALA A 33 -5.30 -7.18 0.72
C ALA A 33 -5.78 -7.92 -0.55
N ASN A 34 -7.05 -7.76 -0.94
CA ASN A 34 -7.60 -8.34 -2.18
C ASN A 34 -6.94 -7.77 -3.46
N ALA A 35 -6.31 -6.60 -3.38
CA ALA A 35 -5.57 -6.01 -4.49
C ALA A 35 -4.11 -6.52 -4.58
N GLU A 36 -3.67 -7.34 -3.62
CA GLU A 36 -2.33 -7.92 -3.49
C GLU A 36 -1.20 -6.86 -3.53
N PRO A 37 -1.15 -5.91 -2.59
CA PRO A 37 0.00 -5.02 -2.45
C PRO A 37 1.23 -5.78 -1.96
N ASP A 38 2.42 -5.20 -2.12
CA ASP A 38 3.67 -5.80 -1.64
C ASP A 38 3.75 -5.82 -0.11
N PHE A 39 3.15 -4.81 0.54
CA PHE A 39 3.00 -4.73 1.99
C PHE A 39 1.58 -4.28 2.36
N VAL A 40 1.01 -4.84 3.43
CA VAL A 40 -0.27 -4.42 4.03
C VAL A 40 -0.01 -4.01 5.47
N SER A 41 -0.58 -2.90 5.92
CA SER A 41 -0.48 -2.48 7.32
C SER A 41 -1.69 -1.70 7.82
N ASP A 42 -1.93 -1.79 9.12
CA ASP A 42 -2.93 -1.02 9.86
C ASP A 42 -2.37 0.31 10.39
N ASP A 43 -1.07 0.57 10.24
CA ASP A 43 -0.40 1.77 10.74
C ASP A 43 0.63 2.30 9.74
N ILE A 44 0.45 3.54 9.29
CA ILE A 44 1.41 4.22 8.40
C ILE A 44 2.81 4.35 9.00
N GLY A 45 2.95 4.35 10.33
CA GLY A 45 4.26 4.39 11.00
C GLY A 45 5.16 3.20 10.60
N THR A 46 4.57 2.04 10.33
CA THR A 46 5.30 0.83 9.90
C THR A 46 5.94 0.96 8.52
N LEU A 47 5.56 1.99 7.73
CA LEU A 47 6.25 2.31 6.48
C LEU A 47 7.75 2.53 6.69
N LEU A 48 8.15 3.08 7.84
CA LEU A 48 9.55 3.32 8.20
C LEU A 48 10.39 2.03 8.28
N GLU A 49 9.76 0.88 8.49
CA GLU A 49 10.44 -0.42 8.58
C GLU A 49 10.77 -1.00 7.19
N VAL A 50 10.01 -0.60 6.17
CA VAL A 50 10.14 -1.15 4.80
C VAL A 50 10.79 -0.19 3.82
N VAL A 51 10.90 1.10 4.15
CA VAL A 51 11.69 2.05 3.37
C VAL A 51 13.13 2.06 3.88
N LEU A 52 14.09 1.97 2.95
CA LEU A 52 15.49 2.21 3.28
C LEU A 52 15.66 3.71 3.60
N VAL A 53 15.75 4.04 4.88
CA VAL A 53 16.14 5.38 5.31
C VAL A 53 17.66 5.49 5.15
N SER A 54 18.12 6.12 4.07
CA SER A 54 19.49 6.63 4.01
C SER A 54 19.59 7.84 4.95
N ALA A 55 20.36 7.69 6.03
CA ALA A 55 20.76 8.80 6.90
C ALA A 55 21.79 9.71 6.22
#